data_AF-G4MFV0-F1
#
_entry.id   AF-G4MFV0-F1
#
_cell.length_a   1.000
_cell.length_b   1.000
_cell.length_c   1.000
_cell.angle_alpha   90.00
_cell.angle_beta   90.00
_cell.angle_gamma   90.00
#
_symmetry.space_group_name_H-M   'P 1'
#
loop_
_entity.id
_entity.type
_entity.pdbx_description
1 polymer ?
#
loop_
_entity_poly.entity_id
_entity_poly.type
_entity_poly.pdbx_seq_one_letter_code
_entity_poly.pdbx_strand_id
1 'polypeptide(L)'
;MEMDRKIEEHFGFERRDDVDGVLATLTEDVEHDVVGWPAGPARGRPAARPFYEALFADLSESRVECLRRLYGDGFLIDESLWSGKARAGLSGSKDAGALWNSACCMSSNSAQAGRFGARTCGSILRRSSDSCRRTDMPGSGTKTRENQKRRMRKDLLQAASRLMKQGRKPDLEEIATEAAVSRATAYRHFPSIDALLLEASLDVATPDAGELFSTRASADPVTQLLRVDAALHDMILANEALLRMMLAHSLQRVARGESEGDVPLRQNRRTPLIEAALEPARAEFTPAALETLVHALALVIGTEAMVVCKDVLQLDDARVCKIKRSAIRALVDAARRSG
;
A
#
# COMPACT_ATOMS: atom_id res chain seq x y z
N MET A 1 -5.11 -32.58 -14.38
CA MET A 1 -4.38 -33.53 -15.25
C MET A 1 -4.30 -33.06 -16.71
N GLU A 2 -5.39 -32.90 -17.47
CA GLU A 2 -5.29 -32.42 -18.87
C GLU A 2 -4.77 -30.97 -18.97
N MET A 3 -5.28 -30.07 -18.12
CA MET A 3 -4.85 -28.68 -18.09
C MET A 3 -3.40 -28.52 -17.61
N ASP A 4 -2.93 -29.41 -16.74
CA ASP A 4 -1.54 -29.39 -16.28
C ASP A 4 -0.56 -29.62 -17.42
N ARG A 5 -0.86 -30.64 -18.22
CA ARG A 5 -0.11 -30.95 -19.42
C ARG A 5 -0.08 -29.77 -20.39
N LYS A 6 -1.21 -29.08 -20.59
CA LYS A 6 -1.28 -27.91 -21.49
C LYS A 6 -0.46 -26.73 -20.99
N ILE A 7 -0.46 -26.47 -19.67
CA ILE A 7 0.33 -25.40 -19.07
C ILE A 7 1.83 -25.73 -19.13
N GLU A 8 2.20 -26.97 -18.83
CA GLU A 8 3.59 -27.43 -18.95
C GLU A 8 4.09 -27.40 -20.40
N GLU A 9 3.22 -27.73 -21.35
CA GLU A 9 3.47 -27.63 -22.78
C GLU A 9 3.69 -26.17 -23.21
N HIS A 10 2.83 -25.24 -22.79
CA HIS A 10 2.97 -23.80 -23.00
C HIS A 10 4.32 -23.27 -22.49
N PHE A 11 4.63 -23.50 -21.22
CA PHE A 11 5.91 -23.10 -20.62
C PHE A 11 7.11 -23.88 -21.19
N GLY A 12 6.88 -25.05 -21.77
CA GLY A 12 7.87 -25.79 -22.54
C GLY A 12 8.31 -25.03 -23.78
N PHE A 13 7.37 -24.40 -24.49
CA PHE A 13 7.66 -23.55 -25.65
C PHE A 13 8.28 -22.21 -25.24
N GLU A 14 7.81 -21.58 -24.15
CA GLU A 14 8.44 -20.35 -23.64
C GLU A 14 9.91 -20.55 -23.29
N ARG A 15 10.27 -21.69 -22.67
CA ARG A 15 11.68 -22.03 -22.35
C ARG A 15 12.58 -22.23 -23.56
N ARG A 16 12.00 -22.44 -24.75
CA ARG A 16 12.73 -22.62 -26.01
C ARG A 16 12.69 -21.36 -26.89
N ASP A 17 12.13 -20.26 -26.37
CA ASP A 17 11.85 -19.03 -27.14
C ASP A 17 11.03 -19.31 -28.41
N ASP A 18 10.15 -20.32 -28.38
CA ASP A 18 9.37 -20.81 -29.51
C ASP A 18 8.00 -20.11 -29.56
N VAL A 19 7.95 -18.94 -30.19
CA VAL A 19 6.74 -18.12 -30.33
C VAL A 19 5.61 -18.89 -31.01
N ASP A 20 5.92 -19.65 -32.06
CA ASP A 20 4.89 -20.37 -32.82
C ASP A 20 4.32 -21.53 -32.00
N GLY A 21 5.17 -22.24 -31.26
CA GLY A 21 4.75 -23.26 -30.30
C GLY A 21 3.88 -22.70 -29.18
N VAL A 22 4.26 -21.56 -28.61
CA VAL A 22 3.45 -20.86 -27.58
C VAL A 22 2.06 -20.51 -28.13
N LEU A 23 2.00 -19.85 -29.29
CA LEU A 23 0.73 -19.44 -29.90
C LEU A 23 -0.15 -20.64 -30.28
N ALA A 24 0.44 -21.78 -30.64
CA ALA A 24 -0.30 -23.00 -30.95
C ALA A 24 -1.04 -23.59 -29.73
N THR A 25 -0.56 -23.33 -28.51
CA THR A 25 -1.24 -23.77 -27.28
C THR A 25 -2.43 -22.89 -26.89
N LEU A 26 -2.52 -21.67 -27.43
CA LEU A 26 -3.64 -20.75 -27.20
C LEU A 26 -4.83 -21.08 -28.10
N THR A 27 -6.03 -20.67 -27.75
CA THR A 27 -7.21 -20.85 -28.64
C THR A 27 -7.25 -19.75 -29.69
N GLU A 28 -7.94 -19.98 -30.81
CA GLU A 28 -8.00 -18.99 -31.89
C GLU A 28 -8.64 -17.67 -31.44
N ASP A 29 -9.58 -17.75 -30.51
CA ASP A 29 -10.33 -16.65 -29.91
C ASP A 29 -9.73 -16.14 -28.59
N VAL A 30 -8.45 -16.46 -28.30
CA VAL A 30 -7.79 -16.08 -27.04
C VAL A 30 -7.91 -14.58 -26.75
N GLU A 31 -8.31 -14.22 -25.54
CA GLU A 31 -8.08 -12.88 -24.99
C GLU A 31 -6.81 -12.95 -24.12
N HIS A 32 -5.80 -12.20 -24.53
CA HIS A 32 -4.49 -12.14 -23.90
C HIS A 32 -4.30 -10.75 -23.28
N ASP A 33 -4.53 -10.66 -21.98
CA ASP A 33 -4.50 -9.41 -21.22
C ASP A 33 -3.31 -9.40 -20.26
N VAL A 34 -2.25 -8.72 -20.68
CA VAL A 34 -1.01 -8.58 -19.91
C VAL A 34 -1.01 -7.25 -19.20
N VAL A 35 -1.04 -7.30 -17.87
CA VAL A 35 -0.97 -6.09 -17.05
C VAL A 35 0.36 -5.38 -17.27
N GLY A 36 0.30 -4.13 -17.75
CA GLY A 36 1.47 -3.29 -18.00
C GLY A 36 1.99 -3.31 -19.45
N TRP A 37 1.38 -4.11 -20.34
CA TRP A 37 1.70 -4.06 -21.77
C TRP A 37 1.09 -2.80 -22.42
N PRO A 38 1.87 -1.96 -23.14
CA PRO A 38 1.39 -0.68 -23.67
C PRO A 38 0.22 -0.78 -24.64
N ALA A 39 0.10 -1.90 -25.37
CA ALA A 39 -0.98 -2.10 -26.33
C ALA A 39 -2.30 -2.58 -25.69
N GLY A 40 -2.31 -2.86 -24.38
CA GLY A 40 -3.49 -3.37 -23.66
C GLY A 40 -3.88 -4.81 -24.05
N PRO A 41 -5.14 -5.21 -23.78
CA PRO A 41 -5.64 -6.56 -24.07
C PRO A 41 -5.64 -6.87 -25.57
N ALA A 42 -5.06 -8.00 -25.94
CA ALA A 42 -5.00 -8.51 -27.32
C ALA A 42 -6.04 -9.61 -27.54
N ARG A 43 -6.60 -9.70 -28.77
CA ARG A 43 -7.55 -10.75 -29.15
C ARG A 43 -7.07 -11.56 -30.34
N GLY A 44 -7.04 -12.87 -30.18
CA GLY A 44 -6.58 -13.86 -31.13
C GLY A 44 -5.06 -14.03 -31.15
N ARG A 45 -4.61 -15.19 -31.62
CA ARG A 45 -3.19 -15.57 -31.68
C ARG A 45 -2.31 -14.52 -32.39
N PRO A 46 -2.71 -13.92 -33.54
CA PRO A 46 -1.87 -12.92 -34.22
C PRO A 46 -1.65 -11.66 -33.39
N ALA A 47 -2.63 -11.25 -32.57
CA ALA A 47 -2.51 -10.06 -31.73
C ALA A 47 -1.70 -10.31 -30.45
N ALA A 48 -1.60 -11.56 -29.98
CA ALA A 48 -0.76 -11.95 -28.85
C ALA A 48 0.73 -12.10 -29.23
N ARG A 49 1.04 -12.36 -30.50
CA ARG A 49 2.41 -12.57 -31.01
C ARG A 49 3.42 -11.48 -30.61
N PRO A 50 3.13 -10.17 -30.77
CA PRO A 50 4.13 -9.12 -30.49
C PRO A 50 4.61 -9.10 -29.04
N PHE A 51 3.77 -9.57 -28.10
CA PHE A 51 4.17 -9.70 -26.70
C PHE A 51 5.26 -10.76 -26.53
N TYR A 52 5.06 -11.97 -27.08
CA TYR A 52 6.03 -13.06 -26.96
C TYR A 52 7.33 -12.77 -27.71
N GLU A 53 7.24 -12.13 -28.88
CA GLU A 53 8.42 -11.68 -29.64
C GLU A 53 9.26 -10.67 -28.82
N ALA A 54 8.61 -9.70 -28.18
CA ALA A 54 9.29 -8.77 -27.29
C ALA A 54 9.87 -9.47 -26.05
N LEU A 55 9.08 -10.33 -25.40
CA LEU A 55 9.48 -11.06 -24.19
C LEU A 55 10.76 -11.89 -24.41
N PHE A 56 10.84 -12.63 -25.53
CA PHE A 56 12.00 -13.48 -25.84
C PHE A 56 13.18 -12.71 -26.44
N ALA A 57 12.93 -11.55 -27.07
CA ALA A 57 14.02 -10.67 -27.49
C ALA A 57 14.75 -10.07 -26.28
N ASP A 58 14.00 -9.74 -25.23
CA ASP A 58 14.47 -9.00 -24.07
C ASP A 58 15.12 -9.86 -22.98
N LEU A 59 14.71 -11.13 -22.87
CA LEU A 59 15.15 -12.05 -21.82
C LEU A 59 15.86 -13.26 -22.43
N SER A 60 16.98 -13.65 -21.82
CA SER A 60 17.74 -14.85 -22.14
C SER A 60 17.85 -15.76 -20.92
N GLU A 61 18.02 -17.07 -21.13
CA GLU A 61 18.04 -18.06 -20.02
C GLU A 61 16.78 -18.00 -19.14
N SER A 62 15.61 -17.78 -19.76
CA SER A 62 14.34 -17.73 -19.04
C SER A 62 13.98 -19.10 -18.43
N ARG A 63 13.49 -19.09 -17.20
CA ARG A 63 13.00 -20.28 -16.48
C ARG A 63 11.72 -19.92 -15.75
N VAL A 64 10.78 -20.86 -15.77
CA VAL A 64 9.49 -20.73 -15.10
C VAL A 64 9.35 -21.86 -14.11
N GLU A 65 9.11 -21.53 -12.85
CA GLU A 65 8.86 -22.50 -11.77
C GLU A 65 7.47 -22.26 -11.20
N CYS A 66 6.60 -23.27 -11.29
CA CYS A 66 5.28 -23.22 -10.66
C CYS A 66 5.43 -23.33 -9.14
N LEU A 67 4.99 -22.31 -8.41
CA LEU A 67 4.95 -22.29 -6.94
C LEU A 67 3.65 -22.92 -6.43
N ARG A 68 2.53 -22.59 -7.04
CA ARG A 68 1.21 -23.09 -6.65
C ARG A 68 0.25 -23.11 -7.84
N ARG A 69 -0.55 -24.17 -7.93
CA ARG A 69 -1.63 -24.26 -8.92
C ARG A 69 -2.96 -24.49 -8.23
N LEU A 70 -3.94 -23.66 -8.55
CA LEU A 70 -5.29 -23.72 -8.01
C LEU A 70 -6.29 -23.97 -9.13
N TYR A 71 -7.37 -24.66 -8.81
CA TYR A 71 -8.42 -25.00 -9.75
C TYR A 71 -9.76 -24.53 -9.21
N GLY A 72 -10.63 -24.12 -10.11
CA GLY A 72 -12.05 -23.94 -9.87
C GLY A 72 -12.84 -24.26 -11.13
N ASP A 73 -14.17 -24.09 -11.07
CA ASP A 73 -15.03 -24.44 -12.18
C ASP A 73 -14.76 -23.56 -13.40
N GLY A 74 -14.17 -24.18 -14.42
CA GLY A 74 -13.77 -23.51 -15.64
C GLY A 74 -12.44 -22.77 -15.53
N PHE A 75 -11.81 -22.64 -14.37
CA PHE A 75 -10.57 -21.86 -14.26
C PHE A 75 -9.42 -22.56 -13.56
N LEU A 76 -8.22 -22.16 -13.95
CA LEU A 76 -6.96 -22.55 -13.32
C LEU A 76 -6.19 -21.27 -13.03
N ILE A 77 -5.63 -21.17 -11.83
CA ILE A 77 -4.67 -20.13 -11.45
C ILE A 77 -3.31 -20.80 -11.29
N ASP A 78 -2.35 -20.40 -12.12
CA ASP A 78 -0.96 -20.80 -12.01
C ASP A 78 -0.16 -19.67 -11.39
N GLU A 79 0.36 -19.86 -10.19
CA GLU A 79 1.29 -18.95 -9.52
C GLU A 79 2.71 -19.43 -9.82
N SER A 80 3.40 -18.71 -10.71
CA SER A 80 4.72 -19.10 -11.21
C SER A 80 5.78 -18.02 -10.94
N LEU A 81 6.97 -18.45 -10.53
CA LEU A 81 8.18 -17.63 -10.48
C LEU A 81 8.91 -17.74 -11.82
N TRP A 82 8.87 -16.67 -12.59
CA TRP A 82 9.68 -16.46 -13.77
C TRP A 82 11.05 -15.92 -13.35
N SER A 83 12.14 -16.45 -13.90
CA SER A 83 13.50 -15.95 -13.74
C SER A 83 14.18 -15.85 -15.12
N GLY A 84 14.99 -14.83 -15.38
CA GLY A 84 15.74 -14.72 -16.65
C GLY A 84 16.83 -13.67 -16.59
N LYS A 85 17.74 -13.64 -17.57
CA LYS A 85 18.78 -12.62 -17.71
C LYS A 85 18.39 -11.61 -18.78
N ALA A 86 18.25 -10.35 -18.40
CA ALA A 86 18.02 -9.26 -19.36
C ALA A 86 19.23 -9.11 -20.29
N ARG A 87 18.97 -9.03 -21.60
CA ARG A 87 20.00 -8.67 -22.59
C ARG A 87 20.33 -7.17 -22.46
N ALA A 88 21.59 -6.81 -22.65
CA ALA A 88 22.06 -5.43 -22.50
C ALA A 88 21.33 -4.49 -23.48
N GLY A 89 20.71 -3.42 -22.96
CA GLY A 89 20.03 -2.40 -23.77
C GLY A 89 18.60 -2.02 -23.34
N LEU A 90 18.00 -2.74 -22.38
CA LEU A 90 16.65 -2.43 -21.90
C LEU A 90 16.59 -1.18 -21.01
N SER A 91 15.72 -0.24 -21.41
CA SER A 91 15.14 0.83 -20.59
C SER A 91 16.12 1.47 -19.60
N GLY A 92 17.24 2.01 -20.11
CA GLY A 92 18.17 2.82 -19.33
C GLY A 92 19.00 2.07 -18.28
N SER A 93 18.99 0.73 -18.27
CA SER A 93 19.88 -0.04 -17.39
C SER A 93 21.20 -0.37 -18.09
N LYS A 94 22.33 0.08 -17.52
CA LYS A 94 23.68 -0.10 -18.08
C LYS A 94 24.32 -1.47 -17.82
N ASP A 95 23.59 -2.40 -17.21
CA ASP A 95 24.18 -3.67 -16.75
C ASP A 95 23.60 -4.85 -17.52
N ALA A 96 24.44 -5.46 -18.36
CA ALA A 96 24.19 -6.78 -18.92
C ALA A 96 24.17 -7.82 -17.77
N GLY A 97 23.13 -8.66 -17.70
CA GLY A 97 23.10 -9.80 -16.79
C GLY A 97 22.28 -9.66 -15.49
N ALA A 98 21.33 -8.71 -15.43
CA ALA A 98 20.39 -8.64 -14.30
C ALA A 98 19.42 -9.83 -14.30
N LEU A 99 19.36 -10.56 -13.18
CA LEU A 99 18.34 -11.58 -12.90
C LEU A 99 16.97 -10.90 -12.73
N TRP A 100 16.00 -11.32 -13.53
CA TRP A 100 14.64 -10.78 -13.58
C TRP A 100 13.67 -11.78 -12.99
N ASN A 101 13.09 -11.49 -11.81
CA ASN A 101 12.14 -12.39 -11.14
C ASN A 101 10.70 -11.86 -11.21
N SER A 102 9.79 -12.52 -11.91
CA SER A 102 8.37 -12.12 -12.00
C SER A 102 7.45 -13.19 -11.42
N ALA A 103 6.43 -12.78 -10.65
CA ALA A 103 5.34 -13.69 -10.26
C ALA A 103 4.23 -13.55 -11.31
N CYS A 104 3.98 -14.59 -12.10
CA CYS A 104 2.92 -14.59 -13.10
C CYS A 104 1.72 -15.37 -12.55
N CYS A 105 0.56 -14.73 -12.43
CA CYS A 105 -0.71 -15.40 -12.20
C CYS A 105 -1.43 -15.55 -13.54
N MET A 106 -1.56 -16.76 -14.08
CA MET A 106 -2.40 -17.04 -15.25
C MET A 106 -3.78 -17.51 -14.81
N SER A 107 -4.86 -16.81 -15.19
CA SER A 107 -6.24 -17.29 -15.02
C SER A 107 -6.87 -17.67 -16.37
N SER A 108 -7.28 -18.93 -16.53
CA SER A 108 -8.06 -19.44 -17.69
C SER A 108 -9.54 -19.56 -17.34
N ASN A 109 -10.49 -19.47 -18.29
CA ASN A 109 -11.93 -19.63 -18.00
C ASN A 109 -12.69 -20.40 -19.11
N SER A 110 -13.03 -21.68 -18.91
CA SER A 110 -14.36 -22.31 -19.04
C SER A 110 -14.34 -23.82 -19.35
N ALA A 111 -15.29 -24.55 -18.76
CA ALA A 111 -15.50 -26.01 -18.86
C ALA A 111 -16.35 -26.46 -20.07
N GLN A 112 -16.30 -25.74 -21.19
CA GLN A 112 -16.91 -26.18 -22.46
C GLN A 112 -15.91 -25.93 -23.58
N ALA A 113 -15.38 -27.02 -24.14
CA ALA A 113 -14.63 -27.07 -25.41
C ALA A 113 -13.71 -25.86 -25.68
N GLY A 114 -12.46 -25.91 -25.18
CA GLY A 114 -11.33 -25.25 -25.80
C GLY A 114 -11.35 -23.71 -25.83
N ARG A 115 -11.39 -23.05 -24.66
CA ARG A 115 -11.11 -21.61 -24.51
C ARG A 115 -9.95 -21.39 -23.55
N PHE A 116 -8.85 -20.80 -24.03
CA PHE A 116 -7.67 -20.48 -23.23
C PHE A 116 -7.56 -18.96 -23.18
N GLY A 117 -8.13 -18.34 -22.14
CA GLY A 117 -7.85 -16.95 -21.81
C GLY A 117 -6.61 -16.91 -20.91
N ALA A 118 -5.67 -16.01 -21.17
CA ALA A 118 -4.52 -15.78 -20.30
C ALA A 118 -4.56 -14.33 -19.84
N ARG A 119 -5.01 -14.12 -18.59
CA ARG A 119 -4.74 -12.88 -17.86
C ARG A 119 -3.42 -13.08 -17.14
N THR A 120 -2.38 -12.30 -17.47
CA THR A 120 -1.08 -12.33 -16.79
C THR A 120 -0.94 -11.11 -15.89
N CYS A 121 -0.86 -11.35 -14.59
CA CYS A 121 -0.71 -10.29 -13.59
C CYS A 121 0.77 -9.92 -13.40
N GLY A 122 1.17 -8.78 -13.97
CA GLY A 122 2.19 -7.83 -13.46
C GLY A 122 3.58 -8.36 -13.07
N SER A 123 4.58 -8.01 -13.88
CA SER A 123 6.00 -8.22 -13.61
C SER A 123 6.56 -7.29 -12.53
N ILE A 124 7.29 -7.85 -11.56
CA ILE A 124 7.95 -7.11 -10.47
C ILE A 124 9.47 -7.18 -10.64
N LEU A 125 10.13 -6.11 -11.10
CA LEU A 125 11.60 -6.02 -11.11
C LEU A 125 12.18 -6.18 -9.69
N ARG A 126 13.06 -7.18 -9.47
CA ARG A 126 14.01 -7.19 -8.35
C ARG A 126 15.43 -7.39 -8.87
N ARG A 127 16.30 -6.39 -8.68
CA ARG A 127 17.76 -6.55 -8.78
C ARG A 127 18.24 -7.47 -7.65
N SER A 128 18.83 -8.62 -7.97
CA SER A 128 19.66 -9.37 -7.02
C SER A 128 21.06 -8.78 -7.02
N SER A 129 21.48 -8.20 -5.90
CA SER A 129 22.85 -7.78 -5.66
C SER A 129 23.50 -8.77 -4.69
N ASP A 130 24.08 -9.84 -5.23
CA ASP A 130 24.97 -10.73 -4.49
C ASP A 130 26.43 -10.29 -4.69
N SER A 131 26.89 -9.37 -3.85
CA SER A 131 28.31 -9.30 -3.47
C SER A 131 28.50 -8.52 -2.16
N CYS A 132 28.18 -9.16 -1.05
CA CYS A 132 28.93 -8.92 0.18
C CYS A 132 28.73 -10.11 1.13
N ARG A 133 29.76 -10.94 1.25
CA ARG A 133 29.98 -11.74 2.46
C ARG A 133 29.94 -10.78 3.65
N ARG A 134 28.88 -10.83 4.43
CA ARG A 134 28.88 -10.37 5.82
C ARG A 134 28.32 -11.49 6.67
N THR A 135 29.21 -11.99 7.51
CA THR A 135 28.95 -12.69 8.76
C THR A 135 27.66 -12.21 9.42
N ASP A 136 26.83 -13.18 9.80
CA ASP A 136 25.58 -13.01 10.54
C ASP A 136 25.76 -12.11 11.76
N MET A 137 24.97 -11.03 11.80
CA MET A 137 24.64 -10.25 13.00
C MET A 137 23.11 -10.07 13.03
N PRO A 138 22.44 -10.30 14.17
CA PRO A 138 20.99 -10.40 14.18
C PRO A 138 20.28 -9.03 14.18
N GLY A 139 19.21 -8.90 13.38
CA GLY A 139 18.01 -8.13 13.79
C GLY A 139 17.81 -6.67 13.38
N SER A 140 18.50 -6.08 12.38
CA SER A 140 18.29 -4.65 11.99
C SER A 140 17.72 -4.39 10.58
N GLY A 141 17.61 -5.42 9.71
CA GLY A 141 17.20 -5.27 8.31
C GLY A 141 15.70 -5.00 8.08
N THR A 142 14.83 -5.64 8.87
CA THR A 142 13.36 -5.56 8.68
C THR A 142 12.82 -4.18 9.04
N LYS A 143 13.25 -3.61 10.18
CA LYS A 143 12.86 -2.27 10.64
C LYS A 143 13.27 -1.16 9.66
N THR A 144 14.43 -1.30 9.02
CA THR A 144 14.94 -0.30 8.06
C THR A 144 14.08 -0.28 6.79
N ARG A 145 13.68 -1.46 6.29
CA ARG A 145 12.80 -1.59 5.12
C ARG A 145 11.37 -1.12 5.40
N GLU A 146 10.86 -1.40 6.59
CA GLU A 146 9.57 -0.91 7.08
C GLU A 146 9.53 0.62 7.15
N ASN A 147 10.55 1.23 7.75
CA ASN A 147 10.67 2.68 7.84
C ASN A 147 10.76 3.33 6.46
N GLN A 148 11.47 2.71 5.51
CA GLN A 148 11.53 3.19 4.13
C GLN A 148 10.16 3.16 3.44
N LYS A 149 9.38 2.07 3.60
CA LYS A 149 8.02 1.98 3.06
C LYS A 149 7.07 3.01 3.68
N ARG A 150 7.15 3.23 4.99
CA ARG A 150 6.36 4.25 5.71
C ARG A 150 6.68 5.65 5.20
N ARG A 151 7.98 5.95 5.01
CA ARG A 151 8.45 7.21 4.45
C ARG A 151 7.92 7.41 3.03
N MET A 152 8.05 6.40 2.18
CA MET A 152 7.55 6.45 0.80
C MET A 152 6.05 6.74 0.71
N ARG A 153 5.24 6.08 1.55
CA ARG A 153 3.79 6.35 1.64
C ARG A 153 3.53 7.80 2.06
N LYS A 154 4.28 8.30 3.05
CA LYS A 154 4.17 9.68 3.53
C LYS A 154 4.54 10.67 2.42
N ASP A 155 5.61 10.41 1.66
CA ASP A 155 6.06 11.29 0.58
C ASP A 155 5.00 11.40 -0.54
N LEU A 156 4.37 10.28 -0.91
CA LEU A 156 3.25 10.25 -1.86
C LEU A 156 2.02 11.05 -1.37
N LEU A 157 1.65 10.90 -0.09
CA LEU A 157 0.55 11.66 0.49
C LEU A 157 0.87 13.15 0.54
N GLN A 158 2.09 13.52 0.93
CA GLN A 158 2.52 14.92 0.96
C GLN A 158 2.57 15.53 -0.44
N ALA A 159 3.03 14.79 -1.45
CA ALA A 159 3.00 15.21 -2.84
C ALA A 159 1.56 15.49 -3.31
N ALA A 160 0.65 14.55 -3.07
CA ALA A 160 -0.77 14.75 -3.38
C ALA A 160 -1.36 15.93 -2.62
N SER A 161 -1.11 16.05 -1.31
CA SER A 161 -1.54 17.18 -0.49
C SER A 161 -1.06 18.53 -1.02
N ARG A 162 0.21 18.62 -1.50
CA ARG A 162 0.75 19.84 -2.12
C ARG A 162 0.04 20.19 -3.42
N LEU A 163 -0.16 19.21 -4.31
CA LEU A 163 -0.86 19.40 -5.58
C LEU A 163 -2.33 19.80 -5.36
N MET A 164 -3.00 19.21 -4.37
CA MET A 164 -4.38 19.55 -4.00
C MET A 164 -4.50 20.95 -3.40
N LYS A 165 -3.53 21.41 -2.61
CA LYS A 165 -3.48 22.80 -2.10
C LYS A 165 -3.39 23.84 -3.21
N GLN A 166 -2.94 23.46 -4.42
CA GLN A 166 -2.93 24.32 -5.60
C GLN A 166 -4.28 24.34 -6.34
N GLY A 167 -5.32 23.70 -5.80
CA GLY A 167 -6.66 23.64 -6.41
C GLY A 167 -6.81 22.61 -7.53
N ARG A 168 -5.83 21.72 -7.71
CA ARG A 168 -5.85 20.67 -8.74
C ARG A 168 -6.35 19.35 -8.16
N LYS A 169 -6.96 18.50 -9.00
CA LYS A 169 -7.21 17.08 -8.71
C LYS A 169 -6.13 16.26 -9.42
N PRO A 170 -5.00 15.95 -8.74
CA PRO A 170 -3.88 15.32 -9.41
C PRO A 170 -4.16 13.86 -9.74
N ASP A 171 -3.58 13.36 -10.83
CA ASP A 171 -3.57 11.93 -11.12
C ASP A 171 -2.41 11.20 -10.42
N LEU A 172 -2.39 9.85 -10.47
CA LEU A 172 -1.35 9.07 -9.80
C LEU A 172 0.04 9.30 -10.40
N GLU A 173 0.13 9.65 -11.68
CA GLU A 173 1.39 9.87 -12.39
C GLU A 173 2.02 11.22 -12.00
N GLU A 174 1.19 12.26 -11.89
CA GLU A 174 1.58 13.56 -11.37
C GLU A 174 2.07 13.44 -9.92
N ILE A 175 1.34 12.69 -9.08
CA ILE A 175 1.73 12.44 -7.68
C ILE A 175 3.06 11.67 -7.60
N ALA A 176 3.23 10.64 -8.42
CA ALA A 176 4.47 9.85 -8.44
C ALA A 176 5.68 10.69 -8.87
N THR A 177 5.49 11.54 -9.89
CA THR A 177 6.51 12.47 -10.38
C THR A 177 6.89 13.48 -9.30
N GLU A 178 5.91 14.13 -8.66
CA GLU A 178 6.12 15.10 -7.56
C GLU A 178 6.81 14.44 -6.35
N ALA A 179 6.52 13.16 -6.07
CA ALA A 179 7.17 12.40 -4.99
C ALA A 179 8.55 11.83 -5.38
N ALA A 180 9.00 12.02 -6.62
CA ALA A 180 10.22 11.43 -7.18
C ALA A 180 10.26 9.88 -7.08
N VAL A 181 9.13 9.23 -7.36
CA VAL A 181 9.00 7.76 -7.35
C VAL A 181 8.47 7.23 -8.67
N SER A 182 8.75 5.96 -8.98
CA SER A 182 8.15 5.33 -10.16
C SER A 182 6.64 5.10 -9.97
N ARG A 183 5.89 5.15 -11.07
CA ARG A 183 4.46 4.82 -11.12
C ARG A 183 4.16 3.45 -10.49
N ALA A 184 4.97 2.43 -10.79
CA ALA A 184 4.85 1.09 -10.19
C ALA A 184 5.02 1.10 -8.66
N THR A 185 5.91 1.95 -8.13
CA THR A 185 6.07 2.13 -6.68
C THR A 185 4.83 2.78 -6.08
N ALA A 186 4.25 3.80 -6.73
CA ALA A 186 3.03 4.43 -6.27
C ALA A 186 1.84 3.44 -6.20
N TYR A 187 1.60 2.64 -7.25
CA TYR A 187 0.55 1.60 -7.26
C TYR A 187 0.71 0.57 -6.14
N ARG A 188 1.96 0.21 -5.79
CA ARG A 188 2.22 -0.72 -4.69
C ARG A 188 1.81 -0.16 -3.33
N HIS A 189 1.93 1.15 -3.13
CA HIS A 189 1.53 1.80 -1.89
C HIS A 189 0.05 2.18 -1.89
N PHE A 190 -0.51 2.53 -3.04
CA PHE A 190 -1.90 2.94 -3.22
C PHE A 190 -2.48 2.25 -4.46
N PRO A 191 -3.19 1.13 -4.27
CA PRO A 191 -3.82 0.40 -5.38
C PRO A 191 -4.91 1.22 -6.10
N SER A 192 -5.48 2.22 -5.41
CA SER A 192 -6.49 3.14 -5.95
C SER A 192 -6.08 4.58 -5.69
N ILE A 193 -6.21 5.41 -6.74
CA ILE A 193 -6.05 6.86 -6.66
C ILE A 193 -7.07 7.49 -5.71
N ASP A 194 -8.30 6.99 -5.66
CA ASP A 194 -9.33 7.52 -4.77
C ASP A 194 -8.96 7.32 -3.31
N ALA A 195 -8.37 6.16 -2.97
CA ALA A 195 -7.88 5.90 -1.61
C ALA A 195 -6.72 6.84 -1.24
N LEU A 196 -5.85 7.15 -2.19
CA LEU A 196 -4.76 8.10 -2.01
C LEU A 196 -5.30 9.53 -1.80
N LEU A 197 -6.13 10.02 -2.72
CA LEU A 197 -6.71 11.36 -2.66
C LEU A 197 -7.57 11.56 -1.42
N LEU A 198 -8.32 10.54 -1.00
CA LEU A 198 -9.09 10.56 0.24
C LEU A 198 -8.17 10.75 1.45
N GLU A 199 -7.08 9.98 1.53
CA GLU A 199 -6.13 10.06 2.63
C GLU A 199 -5.31 11.36 2.60
N ALA A 200 -4.95 11.87 1.43
CA ALA A 200 -4.25 13.14 1.25
C ALA A 200 -5.15 14.33 1.63
N SER A 201 -6.43 14.31 1.24
CA SER A 201 -7.41 15.35 1.63
C SER A 201 -7.50 15.50 3.15
N LEU A 202 -7.52 14.37 3.86
CA LEU A 202 -7.55 14.36 5.32
C LEU A 202 -6.25 14.84 5.95
N ASP A 203 -5.11 14.61 5.29
CA ASP A 203 -3.82 15.13 5.73
C ASP A 203 -3.76 16.66 5.59
N VAL A 204 -4.30 17.22 4.50
CA VAL A 204 -4.45 18.67 4.32
C VAL A 204 -5.36 19.29 5.37
N ALA A 205 -6.46 18.62 5.71
CA ALA A 205 -7.43 19.13 6.69
C ALA A 205 -6.96 18.99 8.14
N THR A 206 -5.97 18.13 8.41
CA THR A 206 -5.46 17.93 9.77
C THR A 206 -4.73 19.19 10.25
N PRO A 207 -5.04 19.70 11.46
CA PRO A 207 -4.35 20.85 12.02
C PRO A 207 -2.84 20.64 12.13
N ASP A 208 -2.06 21.68 11.86
CA ASP A 208 -0.62 21.66 12.10
C ASP A 208 -0.29 21.90 13.58
N ALA A 209 0.71 21.19 14.10
CA ALA A 209 1.13 21.34 15.51
C ALA A 209 1.64 22.75 15.83
N GLY A 210 2.37 23.38 14.90
CA GLY A 210 2.88 24.73 15.06
C GLY A 210 1.77 25.79 15.05
N GLU A 211 0.71 25.57 14.26
CA GLU A 211 -0.48 26.43 14.27
C GLU A 211 -1.28 26.28 15.58
N LEU A 212 -1.44 25.04 16.07
CA LEU A 212 -2.15 24.73 17.31
C LEU A 212 -1.44 25.28 18.57
N PHE A 213 -0.10 25.19 18.58
CA PHE A 213 0.74 25.52 19.71
C PHE A 213 1.64 26.73 19.40
N SER A 214 1.01 27.88 19.12
CA SER A 214 1.72 29.17 19.04
C SER A 214 2.32 29.57 20.41
N THR A 215 3.25 30.54 20.42
CA THR A 215 4.17 30.96 21.52
C THR A 215 3.57 31.26 22.91
N ARG A 216 2.25 31.14 23.10
CA ARG A 216 1.53 31.26 24.38
C ARG A 216 0.84 29.97 24.82
N ALA A 217 1.33 28.81 24.38
CA ALA A 217 0.84 27.52 24.84
C ALA A 217 0.94 27.41 26.38
N SER A 218 -0.19 27.14 27.05
CA SER A 218 -0.24 26.74 28.46
C SER A 218 0.75 25.60 28.75
N ALA A 219 1.42 25.62 29.90
CA ALA A 219 2.24 24.50 30.35
C ALA A 219 1.42 23.30 30.86
N ASP A 220 0.12 23.49 31.12
CA ASP A 220 -0.74 22.41 31.61
C ASP A 220 -1.04 21.38 30.49
N PRO A 221 -0.60 20.12 30.62
CA PRO A 221 -0.77 19.09 29.59
C PRO A 221 -2.25 18.78 29.33
N VAL A 222 -3.12 18.85 30.35
CA VAL A 222 -4.55 18.62 30.16
C VAL A 222 -5.14 19.68 29.24
N THR A 223 -4.84 20.96 29.51
CA THR A 223 -5.30 22.08 28.66
C THR A 223 -4.83 21.92 27.21
N GLN A 224 -3.57 21.52 26.99
CA GLN A 224 -3.05 21.30 25.64
C GLN A 224 -3.72 20.14 24.91
N LEU A 225 -3.91 19.01 25.60
CA LEU A 225 -4.60 17.86 25.02
C LEU A 225 -6.06 18.15 24.68
N LEU A 226 -6.76 18.95 25.50
CA LEU A 226 -8.12 19.38 25.19
C LEU A 226 -8.18 20.29 23.95
N ARG A 227 -7.13 21.09 23.71
CA ARG A 227 -7.02 21.89 22.48
C ARG A 227 -6.81 21.00 21.25
N VAL A 228 -5.94 19.99 21.33
CA VAL A 228 -5.78 18.98 20.27
C VAL A 228 -7.09 18.25 20.02
N ASP A 229 -7.76 17.83 21.10
CA ASP A 229 -9.01 17.08 21.03
C ASP A 229 -10.11 17.87 20.31
N ALA A 230 -10.27 19.15 20.65
CA ALA A 230 -11.23 20.04 20.02
C ALA A 230 -10.92 20.23 18.53
N ALA A 231 -9.67 20.55 18.19
CA ALA A 231 -9.30 20.80 16.80
C ALA A 231 -9.44 19.54 15.91
N LEU A 232 -9.06 18.36 16.42
CA LEU A 232 -9.29 17.12 15.70
C LEU A 232 -10.77 16.76 15.63
N HIS A 233 -11.56 17.04 16.66
CA HIS A 233 -13.01 16.82 16.63
C HIS A 233 -13.68 17.69 15.56
N ASP A 234 -13.35 18.97 15.48
CA ASP A 234 -13.89 19.89 14.47
C ASP A 234 -13.53 19.43 13.04
N MET A 235 -12.27 19.04 12.84
CA MET A 235 -11.81 18.47 11.56
C MET A 235 -12.57 17.18 11.22
N ILE A 236 -12.78 16.29 12.19
CA ILE A 236 -13.49 15.04 12.00
C ILE A 236 -14.95 15.29 11.62
N LEU A 237 -15.63 16.21 12.30
CA LEU A 237 -17.01 16.59 11.99
C LEU A 237 -17.12 17.17 10.58
N ALA A 238 -16.20 18.06 10.19
CA ALA A 238 -16.18 18.67 8.86
C ALA A 238 -15.93 17.65 7.73
N ASN A 239 -15.26 16.53 8.02
CA ASN A 239 -14.83 15.52 7.05
C ASN A 239 -15.44 14.14 7.32
N GLU A 240 -16.56 14.09 8.02
CA GLU A 240 -17.12 12.86 8.61
C GLU A 240 -17.37 11.77 7.54
N ALA A 241 -17.95 12.14 6.40
CA ALA A 241 -18.21 11.20 5.30
C ALA A 241 -16.92 10.60 4.72
N LEU A 242 -15.91 11.45 4.47
CA LEU A 242 -14.61 11.03 3.92
C LEU A 242 -13.88 10.09 4.89
N LEU A 243 -13.91 10.42 6.19
CA LEU A 243 -13.32 9.60 7.24
C LEU A 243 -13.99 8.23 7.37
N ARG A 244 -15.32 8.17 7.26
CA ARG A 244 -16.05 6.89 7.26
C ARG A 244 -15.70 6.05 6.04
N MET A 245 -15.64 6.64 4.84
CA MET A 245 -15.24 5.92 3.63
C MET A 245 -13.82 5.36 3.75
N MET A 246 -12.89 6.15 4.29
CA MET A 246 -11.52 5.70 4.55
C MET A 246 -11.51 4.52 5.54
N LEU A 247 -12.23 4.64 6.65
CA LEU A 247 -12.32 3.58 7.67
C LEU A 247 -12.92 2.29 7.09
N ALA A 248 -14.02 2.41 6.35
CA ALA A 248 -14.66 1.27 5.69
C ALA A 248 -13.70 0.57 4.72
N HIS A 249 -13.00 1.34 3.88
CA HIS A 249 -12.00 0.79 2.95
C HIS A 249 -10.86 0.08 3.69
N SER A 250 -10.32 0.68 4.76
CA SER A 250 -9.27 0.05 5.57
C SER A 250 -9.73 -1.26 6.21
N LEU A 251 -10.96 -1.30 6.75
CA LEU A 251 -11.52 -2.52 7.36
C LEU A 251 -11.80 -3.62 6.32
N GLN A 252 -12.34 -3.25 5.15
CA GLN A 252 -12.59 -4.19 4.06
C GLN A 252 -11.29 -4.83 3.55
N ARG A 253 -10.21 -4.05 3.40
CA ARG A 253 -8.90 -4.59 3.00
C ARG A 253 -8.38 -5.63 3.97
N VAL A 254 -8.49 -5.37 5.28
CA VAL A 254 -8.11 -6.36 6.30
C VAL A 254 -8.98 -7.60 6.22
N ALA A 255 -10.30 -7.44 6.10
CA ALA A 255 -11.23 -8.56 6.02
C ALA A 255 -10.99 -9.45 4.79
N ARG A 256 -10.49 -8.88 3.68
CA ARG A 256 -10.16 -9.61 2.45
C ARG A 256 -8.77 -10.25 2.45
N GLY A 257 -7.98 -10.08 3.50
CA GLY A 257 -6.58 -10.52 3.53
C GLY A 257 -5.64 -9.65 2.68
N GLU A 258 -6.12 -8.54 2.11
CA GLU A 258 -5.34 -7.58 1.31
C GLU A 258 -4.49 -6.64 2.19
N SER A 259 -4.40 -6.94 3.48
CA SER A 259 -3.48 -6.35 4.44
C SER A 259 -2.13 -7.08 4.51
N GLU A 260 -1.87 -8.06 3.63
CA GLU A 260 -0.56 -8.71 3.53
C GLU A 260 0.50 -7.74 2.99
N GLY A 261 1.13 -7.03 3.92
CA GLY A 261 2.33 -6.25 3.66
C GLY A 261 2.64 -5.25 4.78
N ASP A 262 3.93 -4.94 4.94
CA ASP A 262 4.46 -3.99 5.94
C ASP A 262 4.02 -2.52 5.78
N VAL A 263 2.93 -2.23 5.04
CA VAL A 263 2.45 -0.88 4.76
C VAL A 263 1.31 -0.54 5.72
N PRO A 264 1.39 0.57 6.49
CA PRO A 264 0.30 0.98 7.37
C PRO A 264 -1.02 1.15 6.61
N LEU A 265 -2.10 0.63 7.19
CA LEU A 265 -3.46 0.74 6.62
C LEU A 265 -3.97 2.17 6.57
N ARG A 266 -3.49 3.02 7.48
CA ARG A 266 -3.86 4.43 7.67
C ARG A 266 -2.66 5.20 8.20
N GLN A 267 -2.49 6.45 7.79
CA GLN A 267 -1.51 7.34 8.41
C GLN A 267 -1.86 7.69 9.86
N ASN A 268 -0.82 7.80 10.69
CA ASN A 268 -0.94 8.27 12.05
C ASN A 268 -0.75 9.79 12.10
N ARG A 269 -1.85 10.52 12.19
CA ARG A 269 -1.88 11.99 12.26
C ARG A 269 -2.00 12.55 13.68
N ARG A 270 -2.57 11.75 14.58
CA ARG A 270 -2.88 12.17 15.96
C ARG A 270 -1.69 12.09 16.91
N THR A 271 -0.83 11.08 16.78
CA THR A 271 0.29 10.90 17.70
C THR A 271 1.25 12.10 17.70
N PRO A 272 1.68 12.66 16.56
CA PRO A 272 2.54 13.85 16.57
C PRO A 272 1.90 15.05 17.28
N LEU A 273 0.58 15.24 17.16
CA LEU A 273 -0.14 16.30 17.85
C LEU A 273 -0.20 16.07 19.36
N ILE A 274 -0.40 14.82 19.78
CA ILE A 274 -0.42 14.41 21.19
C ILE A 274 0.97 14.59 21.82
N GLU A 275 2.02 14.16 21.12
CA GLU A 275 3.42 14.34 21.56
C GLU A 275 3.74 15.82 21.71
N ALA A 276 3.40 16.65 20.71
CA ALA A 276 3.60 18.10 20.79
C ALA A 276 2.82 18.75 21.95
N ALA A 277 1.61 18.26 22.25
CA ALA A 277 0.82 18.73 23.40
C ALA A 277 1.47 18.42 24.76
N LEU A 278 2.16 17.28 24.84
CA LEU A 278 2.78 16.77 26.06
C LEU A 278 4.22 17.26 26.25
N GLU A 279 4.89 17.70 25.19
CA GLU A 279 6.29 18.11 25.22
C GLU A 279 6.61 19.15 26.32
N PRO A 280 5.79 20.21 26.55
CA PRO A 280 6.06 21.17 27.62
C PRO A 280 6.07 20.56 29.03
N ALA A 281 5.31 19.48 29.23
CA ALA A 281 5.17 18.78 30.51
C ALA A 281 5.93 17.45 30.53
N ARG A 282 6.83 17.21 29.57
CA ARG A 282 7.55 15.93 29.41
C ARG A 282 8.29 15.50 30.67
N ALA A 283 8.82 16.46 31.43
CA ALA A 283 9.56 16.20 32.68
C ALA A 283 8.67 15.70 33.83
N GLU A 284 7.35 15.80 33.72
CA GLU A 284 6.39 15.29 34.72
C GLU A 284 6.15 13.78 34.62
N PHE A 285 6.72 13.12 33.61
CA PHE A 285 6.47 11.71 33.31
C PHE A 285 7.77 10.93 33.17
N THR A 286 7.77 9.67 33.61
CA THR A 286 8.81 8.72 33.20
C THR A 286 8.65 8.39 31.71
N PRO A 287 9.74 8.01 31.01
CA PRO A 287 9.66 7.67 29.58
C PRO A 287 8.63 6.59 29.26
N ALA A 288 8.51 5.56 30.11
CA ALA A 288 7.54 4.48 29.94
C ALA A 288 6.09 4.93 30.18
N ALA A 289 5.85 5.78 31.19
CA ALA A 289 4.53 6.34 31.45
C ALA A 289 4.10 7.28 30.33
N LEU A 290 5.02 8.09 29.80
CA LEU A 290 4.75 8.98 28.68
C LEU A 290 4.39 8.21 27.41
N GLU A 291 5.15 7.17 27.06
CA GLU A 291 4.84 6.31 25.91
C GLU A 291 3.46 5.67 26.05
N THR A 292 3.15 5.13 27.23
CA THR A 292 1.82 4.54 27.51
C THR A 292 0.70 5.59 27.40
N LEU A 293 0.94 6.79 27.92
CA LEU A 293 -0.01 7.91 27.86
C LEU A 293 -0.31 8.32 26.41
N VAL A 294 0.72 8.47 25.57
CA VAL A 294 0.57 8.81 24.14
C VAL A 294 -0.28 7.77 23.43
N HIS A 295 -0.02 6.47 23.66
CA HIS A 295 -0.80 5.39 23.05
C HIS A 295 -2.26 5.35 23.55
N ALA A 296 -2.49 5.55 24.85
CA ALA A 296 -3.83 5.58 25.42
C ALA A 296 -4.65 6.77 24.91
N LEU A 297 -4.04 7.96 24.81
CA LEU A 297 -4.67 9.15 24.25
C LEU A 297 -5.02 8.96 22.77
N ALA A 298 -4.21 8.21 22.01
CA ALA A 298 -4.52 7.88 20.63
C ALA A 298 -5.79 7.02 20.45
N LEU A 299 -6.29 6.37 21.50
CA LEU A 299 -7.59 5.67 21.50
C LEU A 299 -8.76 6.65 21.69
N VAL A 300 -8.55 7.71 22.47
CA VAL A 300 -9.58 8.69 22.85
C VAL A 300 -9.68 9.81 21.81
N ILE A 301 -8.54 10.24 21.27
CA ILE A 301 -8.41 11.37 20.36
C ILE A 301 -8.32 10.83 18.92
N GLY A 302 -9.47 10.59 18.30
CA GLY A 302 -9.51 10.11 16.92
C GLY A 302 -10.91 9.83 16.38
N THR A 303 -10.95 9.46 15.10
CA THR A 303 -12.19 9.13 14.38
C THR A 303 -12.89 7.92 14.98
N GLU A 304 -12.15 6.93 15.50
CA GLU A 304 -12.73 5.74 16.11
C GLU A 304 -13.58 6.06 17.35
N ALA A 305 -13.11 6.99 18.20
CA ALA A 305 -13.86 7.44 19.36
C ALA A 305 -15.17 8.14 18.96
N MET A 306 -15.17 8.90 17.86
CA MET A 306 -16.37 9.52 17.31
C MET A 306 -17.37 8.47 16.81
N VAL A 307 -16.91 7.44 16.08
CA VAL A 307 -17.77 6.31 15.64
C VAL A 307 -18.41 5.62 16.84
N VAL A 308 -17.64 5.31 17.90
CA VAL A 308 -18.22 4.70 19.12
C VAL A 308 -19.25 5.62 19.78
N CYS A 309 -18.93 6.90 19.93
CA CYS A 309 -19.80 7.84 20.62
C CYS A 309 -21.12 8.11 19.86
N LYS A 310 -21.05 8.26 18.53
CA LYS A 310 -22.23 8.54 17.69
C LYS A 310 -23.01 7.28 17.36
N ASP A 311 -22.35 6.23 16.89
CA ASP A 311 -23.02 5.09 16.27
C ASP A 311 -23.44 4.04 17.31
N VAL A 312 -22.65 3.85 18.37
CA VAL A 312 -22.93 2.87 19.43
C VAL A 312 -23.65 3.51 20.61
N LEU A 313 -23.07 4.59 21.15
CA LEU A 313 -23.59 5.23 22.36
C LEU A 313 -24.67 6.27 22.09
N GLN A 314 -24.82 6.72 20.84
CA GLN A 314 -25.82 7.71 20.39
C GLN A 314 -25.83 8.99 21.25
N LEU A 315 -24.63 9.45 21.61
CA LEU A 315 -24.46 10.64 22.45
C LEU A 315 -24.47 11.92 21.62
N ASP A 316 -24.96 13.00 22.22
CA ASP A 316 -24.77 14.35 21.69
C ASP A 316 -23.33 14.85 21.87
N ASP A 317 -22.94 15.85 21.08
CA ASP A 317 -21.57 16.39 21.07
C ASP A 317 -21.14 16.96 22.43
N ALA A 318 -22.08 17.52 23.20
CA ALA A 318 -21.80 18.05 24.53
C ALA A 318 -21.39 16.94 25.50
N ARG A 319 -22.07 15.80 25.45
CA ARG A 319 -21.77 14.62 26.26
C ARG A 319 -20.48 13.95 25.82
N VAL A 320 -20.22 13.89 24.51
CA VAL A 320 -18.95 13.39 23.95
C VAL A 320 -17.78 14.23 24.45
N CYS A 321 -17.85 15.56 24.32
CA CYS A 321 -16.84 16.48 24.83
C CYS A 321 -16.60 16.30 26.34
N LYS A 322 -17.67 16.12 27.12
CA LYS A 322 -17.57 15.91 28.57
C LYS A 322 -16.85 14.62 28.92
N ILE A 323 -17.19 13.51 28.27
CA ILE A 323 -16.60 12.19 28.53
C ILE A 323 -15.12 12.18 28.10
N LYS A 324 -14.80 12.68 26.90
CA LYS A 324 -13.42 12.75 26.41
C LYS A 324 -12.56 13.61 27.31
N ARG A 325 -13.07 14.76 27.78
CA ARG A 325 -12.37 15.60 28.78
C ARG A 325 -12.07 14.86 30.08
N SER A 326 -13.04 14.10 30.58
CA SER A 326 -12.86 13.30 31.80
C SER A 326 -11.82 12.19 31.58
N ALA A 327 -11.86 11.51 30.44
CA ALA A 327 -10.92 10.45 30.10
C ALA A 327 -9.49 10.99 29.96
N ILE A 328 -9.29 12.09 29.22
CA ILE A 328 -7.99 12.74 29.04
C ILE A 328 -7.38 13.11 30.41
N ARG A 329 -8.15 13.74 31.29
CA ARG A 329 -7.70 14.08 32.65
C ARG A 329 -7.26 12.84 33.44
N ALA A 330 -8.12 11.82 33.46
CA ALA A 330 -7.83 10.59 34.19
C ALA A 330 -6.55 9.90 33.69
N LEU A 331 -6.32 9.88 32.38
CA LEU A 331 -5.11 9.32 31.77
C LEU A 331 -3.85 10.10 32.17
N VAL A 332 -3.89 11.43 32.09
CA VAL A 332 -2.76 12.29 32.51
C VAL A 332 -2.46 12.11 34.00
N ASP A 333 -3.49 12.13 34.85
CA ASP A 333 -3.32 11.97 36.29
C ASP A 333 -2.77 10.58 36.65
N ALA A 334 -3.19 9.54 35.93
CA ALA A 334 -2.64 8.19 36.09
C ALA A 334 -1.17 8.15 35.69
N ALA A 335 -0.79 8.73 34.56
CA ALA A 335 0.60 8.78 34.10
C ALA A 335 1.51 9.55 35.08
N ARG A 336 1.02 10.66 35.66
CA ARG A 336 1.74 11.41 36.71
C ARG A 336 2.00 10.60 37.98
N ARG A 337 1.06 9.73 38.38
CA ARG A 337 1.22 8.88 39.57
C ARG A 337 2.17 7.70 39.37
N SER A 338 2.38 7.31 38.13
CA SER A 338 3.28 6.21 37.74
C SER A 338 4.72 6.67 37.49
N GLY A 339 5.00 7.97 37.58
CA GLY A 339 6.35 8.54 37.55
C GLY A 339 6.85 8.91 38.94
#